data_AF-A0A7J2YXA4-F1
#
_entry.id   AF-A0A7J2YXA4-F1
#
_cell.length_a   1.000
_cell.length_b   1.000
_cell.length_c   1.000
_cell.angle_alpha   90.00
_cell.angle_beta   90.00
_cell.angle_gamma   90.00
#
_symmetry.space_group_name_H-M   'P 1'
#
loop_
_entity.id
_entity.type
_entity.pdbx_description
1 polymer ?
#
loop_
_entity_poly.entity_id
_entity_poly.type
_entity_poly.pdbx_seq_one_letter_code
_entity_poly.pdbx_strand_id
1 'polypeptide(L)' 'MSDEGDTFWVSLAERVFGLLIIIIGAIMLYFTATSPVGGFGLFFGAISVIMVIIGIFLLVVKPPQ' A
#
# COMPACT_ATOMS: atom_id res chain seq x y z
N MET A 1 14.57 19.37 -20.02
CA MET A 1 13.52 19.03 -19.04
C MET A 1 14.07 19.46 -17.69
N SER A 2 13.33 20.25 -16.91
CA SER A 2 13.82 20.76 -15.62
C SER A 2 13.66 19.67 -14.55
N ASP A 3 14.75 19.29 -13.90
CA ASP A 3 14.81 18.20 -12.91
C ASP A 3 13.77 18.33 -11.78
N GLU A 4 13.38 19.56 -11.42
CA GLU A 4 12.35 19.84 -10.39
C GLU A 4 10.95 19.37 -10.76
N GLY A 5 10.61 19.34 -12.05
CA GLY A 5 9.32 18.83 -12.51
C GLY A 5 9.24 17.31 -12.34
N ASP A 6 10.35 16.62 -12.58
CA ASP A 6 10.42 15.16 -12.54
C ASP A 6 10.30 14.65 -11.10
N THR A 7 10.98 15.29 -10.14
CA THR A 7 10.87 14.93 -8.71
C THR A 7 9.46 15.09 -8.16
N PHE A 8 8.72 16.12 -8.61
CA PHE A 8 7.33 16.32 -8.20
C PHE A 8 6.41 15.19 -8.70
N TRP A 9 6.51 14.82 -9.99
CA TRP A 9 5.68 13.76 -10.56
C TRP A 9 6.00 12.39 -9.95
N VAL A 10 7.27 12.12 -9.65
CA VAL A 10 7.68 10.89 -8.94
C VAL A 10 7.07 10.83 -7.54
N SER A 11 7.16 11.90 -6.74
CA SER A 11 6.57 11.93 -5.40
C SER A 11 5.03 11.80 -5.43
N LEU A 12 4.37 12.43 -6.40
CA LEU A 12 2.92 12.28 -6.57
C LEU A 12 2.56 10.83 -6.91
N ALA A 13 3.28 10.19 -7.84
CA ALA A 13 3.07 8.80 -8.21
C ALA A 13 3.24 7.87 -7.00
N GLU A 14 4.30 8.05 -6.21
CA GLU A 14 4.54 7.26 -4.98
C GLU A 14 3.36 7.33 -4.01
N ARG A 15 2.79 8.51 -3.80
CA ARG A 15 1.62 8.68 -2.92
C ARG A 15 0.37 8.01 -3.48
N VAL A 16 0.15 8.12 -4.78
CA VAL A 16 -0.99 7.45 -5.44
C VAL A 16 -0.84 5.93 -5.34
N PHE A 17 0.35 5.38 -5.59
CA PHE A 17 0.63 3.96 -5.39
C PHE A 17 0.45 3.53 -3.93
N GLY A 18 0.89 4.36 -2.98
CA GLY A 18 0.63 4.15 -1.55
C GLY A 18 -0.85 4.00 -1.24
N LEU A 19 -1.68 4.93 -1.72
CA LEU A 19 -3.15 4.86 -1.54
C LEU A 19 -3.74 3.60 -2.16
N LEU A 20 -3.34 3.23 -3.39
CA LEU A 20 -3.83 2.02 -4.06
C LEU A 20 -3.46 0.76 -3.27
N ILE A 21 -2.24 0.66 -2.77
CA ILE A 21 -1.78 -0.46 -1.95
C ILE A 21 -2.58 -0.57 -0.65
N ILE A 22 -2.88 0.56 0.02
CA ILE A 22 -3.74 0.57 1.21
C ILE A 22 -5.13 0.04 0.87
N ILE A 23 -5.75 0.53 -0.21
CA ILE A 23 -7.10 0.10 -0.61
C ILE A 23 -7.12 -1.40 -0.90
N ILE A 24 -6.16 -1.90 -1.66
CA ILE A 24 -6.07 -3.32 -1.99
C ILE A 24 -5.84 -4.15 -0.72
N GLY A 25 -4.90 -3.74 0.14
CA GLY A 25 -4.62 -4.41 1.42
C GLY A 25 -5.84 -4.43 2.35
N ALA A 26 -6.57 -3.31 2.46
CA ALA A 26 -7.77 -3.22 3.29
C ALA A 26 -8.92 -4.10 2.77
N ILE A 27 -9.15 -4.11 1.45
CA ILE A 27 -10.14 -4.99 0.81
C ILE A 27 -9.77 -6.45 1.06
N MET A 28 -8.50 -6.81 0.85
CA MET A 28 -8.00 -8.16 1.06
C MET A 28 -8.11 -8.60 2.53
N LEU A 29 -7.81 -7.70 3.48
CA LEU A 29 -7.96 -7.96 4.91
C LEU A 29 -9.43 -8.19 5.27
N TYR A 30 -10.33 -7.35 4.75
CA TYR A 30 -11.78 -7.50 4.94
C TYR A 30 -12.25 -8.88 4.45
N PHE A 31 -11.94 -9.25 3.20
CA PHE A 31 -12.35 -10.55 2.66
C PHE A 31 -11.73 -11.72 3.43
N THR A 32 -10.48 -11.60 3.88
CA THR A 32 -9.84 -12.63 4.71
C THR A 32 -10.56 -12.79 6.05
N ALA A 33 -11.01 -11.68 6.65
CA ALA A 33 -11.68 -11.69 7.94
C ALA A 33 -13.15 -12.16 7.86
N THR A 34 -13.84 -11.88 6.75
CA THR A 34 -15.28 -12.16 6.62
C THR A 34 -15.60 -13.41 5.81
N SER A 35 -14.62 -14.01 5.12
CA SER A 35 -14.85 -15.14 4.22
C SER A 35 -14.18 -16.42 4.74
N PRO A 36 -14.73 -17.61 4.43
CA PRO A 36 -14.10 -18.88 4.79
C PRO A 36 -12.87 -19.16 3.92
N VAL A 37 -11.71 -18.63 4.31
CA VAL A 37 -10.39 -18.82 3.67
C VAL A 37 -9.66 -20.09 4.12
N GLY A 38 -10.30 -20.92 4.95
CA GLY A 38 -9.75 -22.17 5.46
C GLY A 38 -8.44 -21.98 6.22
N GLY A 39 -7.51 -22.94 6.08
CA GLY A 39 -6.20 -22.89 6.73
C GLY A 39 -5.28 -21.75 6.27
N PHE A 40 -5.63 -21.03 5.20
CA PHE A 40 -4.82 -19.94 4.65
C PHE A 40 -5.15 -18.56 5.24
N GLY A 41 -6.08 -18.47 6.18
CA GLY A 41 -6.48 -17.18 6.77
C GLY A 41 -5.32 -16.40 7.39
N LEU A 42 -4.38 -17.09 8.04
CA LEU A 42 -3.19 -16.44 8.62
C LEU A 42 -2.28 -15.86 7.52
N PHE A 43 -2.09 -16.58 6.42
CA PHE A 43 -1.25 -16.15 5.31
C PHE A 43 -1.83 -14.92 4.61
N PHE A 44 -3.10 -14.97 4.23
CA PHE A 44 -3.77 -13.83 3.59
C PHE A 44 -3.95 -12.64 4.54
N GLY A 45 -4.15 -12.92 5.83
CA GLY A 45 -4.24 -11.90 6.88
C GLY A 45 -2.91 -11.19 7.07
N ALA A 46 -1.81 -11.93 7.16
CA ALA A 46 -0.47 -11.35 7.30
C ALA A 46 -0.09 -10.50 6.07
N ILE A 47 -0.32 -11.01 4.86
CA ILE A 47 0.01 -10.27 3.62
C ILE A 47 -0.82 -9.00 3.51
N SER A 48 -2.13 -9.05 3.79
CA SER A 48 -2.99 -7.87 3.72
C SER A 48 -2.59 -6.78 4.71
N VAL A 49 -2.19 -7.15 5.93
CA VAL A 49 -1.63 -6.21 6.92
C VAL A 49 -0.30 -5.62 6.44
N ILE A 50 0.60 -6.44 5.89
CA ILE A 50 1.88 -5.96 5.33
C ILE A 50 1.63 -4.96 4.20
N MET A 51 0.68 -5.24 3.31
CA MET A 51 0.31 -4.30 2.24
C MET A 51 -0.16 -2.97 2.81
N VAL A 52 -1.05 -2.96 3.79
CA VAL A 52 -1.52 -1.71 4.43
C VAL A 52 -0.34 -0.94 5.05
N ILE A 53 0.58 -1.62 5.73
CA ILE A 53 1.78 -1.00 6.33
C ILE A 53 2.67 -0.37 5.24
N ILE A 54 2.93 -1.07 4.14
CA ILE A 54 3.73 -0.55 3.02
C ILE A 54 3.04 0.67 2.40
N GLY A 55 1.73 0.60 2.17
CA GLY A 55 0.99 1.71 1.61
C GLY A 55 1.01 2.94 2.52
N ILE A 56 0.89 2.77 3.84
CA ILE A 56 1.04 3.86 4.82
C ILE A 56 2.47 4.43 4.78
N PHE A 57 3.48 3.57 4.69
CA PHE A 57 4.88 4.00 4.60
C PHE A 57 5.10 4.91 3.39
N LEU A 58 4.57 4.55 2.23
CA LEU A 58 4.64 5.38 1.01
C LEU A 58 3.92 6.73 1.12
N LEU A 59 2.96 6.87 2.05
CA LEU A 59 2.28 8.15 2.30
C LEU A 59 3.00 9.03 3.31
N VAL A 60 3.61 8.42 4.32
CA VAL A 60 4.17 9.15 5.47
C VAL A 60 5.65 9.45 5.30
N VAL A 61 6.41 8.53 4.71
CA VAL A 61 7.85 8.70 4.56
C VAL A 61 8.15 9.68 3.45
N LYS A 62 8.89 10.73 3.80
CA LYS A 62 9.35 11.72 2.84
C LYS A 62 10.43 11.08 1.95
N PRO A 63 10.40 11.33 0.63
CA PRO A 63 11.50 10.94 -0.25
C PRO A 63 12.81 11.52 0.28
N PRO A 64 13.94 10.79 0.21
CA PRO A 64 15.24 11.35 0.49
C PRO A 64 15.49 12.54 -0.44
N GLN A 65 15.99 13.64 0.13
CA GLN A 65 16.29 14.89 -0.58
C GLN A 65 17.52 14.73 -1.46
#